data_AF-A0A133U506-F1
#
_entry.id   AF-A0A133U506-F1
#
_cell.length_a   1.000
_cell.length_b   1.000
_cell.length_c   1.000
_cell.angle_alpha   90.00
_cell.angle_beta   90.00
_cell.angle_gamma   90.00
#
_symmetry.space_group_name_H-M   'P 1'
#
loop_
_entity.id
_entity.type
_entity.pdbx_description
1 polymer ?
#
loop_
_entity_poly.entity_id
_entity_poly.type
_entity_poly.pdbx_seq_one_letter_code
_entity_poly.pdbx_strand_id
1 'polypeptide(L)'
;MMDGGPEWRAYNQEEWGERSRIGIPSTQTIHDKGLTTEIGWGNRDSSGKTLTSKQKSKMHRLRGWQSRMRISGENERNLAYALSEISRMSSLLGLTRAAQEAASEIYRKAMKKGLVRGRTIEGIASAAVYTACRELNIPRSLEEIAEVSHIDKKKIARNRKLLTKELDIRLPLADPINYISKFGTKLKTSGETSAKAIDIIRKAQEKGIIAGTKAEVVAATAIYIACMLTGDKRTQDEISEISNVSKVTLRKRYKELAKQLNLVLDV
;
A
#
# COMPACT_ATOMS: atom_id res chain seq x y z
N MET A 1 1.00 29.18 25.70
CA MET A 1 0.80 28.47 24.41
C MET A 1 -0.32 27.47 24.65
N MET A 2 -1.49 27.64 24.02
CA MET A 2 -2.58 26.67 24.16
C MET A 2 -2.31 25.48 23.24
N ASP A 3 -2.39 24.27 23.78
CA ASP A 3 -2.30 23.03 23.01
C ASP A 3 -3.62 22.79 22.27
N GLY A 4 -3.57 22.83 20.93
CA GLY A 4 -4.71 22.53 20.05
C GLY A 4 -4.79 21.05 19.65
N GLY A 5 -3.98 20.19 20.27
CA GLY A 5 -4.00 18.75 20.05
C GLY A 5 -5.29 18.09 20.52
N PRO A 6 -5.58 16.86 20.06
CA PRO A 6 -6.78 16.14 20.47
C PRO A 6 -6.74 15.83 21.98
N GLU A 7 -7.72 16.32 22.73
CA GLU A 7 -7.82 16.11 24.20
C GLU A 7 -8.01 14.64 24.60
N TRP A 8 -8.29 13.76 23.64
CA TRP A 8 -8.68 12.37 23.83
C TRP A 8 -7.52 11.44 23.46
N ARG A 9 -6.43 11.49 24.22
CA ARG A 9 -5.49 10.36 24.27
C ARG A 9 -6.10 9.31 25.18
N ALA A 10 -6.63 8.25 24.57
CA ALA A 10 -7.19 7.10 25.26
C ALA A 10 -6.39 5.86 24.85
N TYR A 11 -5.98 5.06 25.82
CA TYR A 11 -5.23 3.82 25.59
C TYR A 11 -6.15 2.59 25.49
N ASN A 12 -7.40 2.73 25.93
CA ASN A 12 -8.43 1.70 25.87
C ASN A 12 -9.78 2.28 25.40
N GLN A 13 -10.73 1.40 25.12
CA GLN A 13 -12.04 1.77 24.55
C GLN A 13 -12.96 2.46 25.57
N GLU A 14 -12.79 2.17 26.86
CA GLU A 14 -13.54 2.80 27.96
C GLU A 14 -13.09 4.25 28.18
N GLU A 15 -11.78 4.52 28.27
CA GLU A 15 -11.24 5.88 28.31
C GLU A 15 -11.63 6.68 27.06
N TRP A 16 -11.72 6.02 25.90
CA TRP A 16 -12.16 6.68 24.67
C TRP A 16 -13.62 7.13 24.78
N GLY A 17 -14.50 6.27 25.30
CA GLY A 17 -15.91 6.60 25.53
C GLY A 17 -16.12 7.72 26.56
N GLU A 18 -15.26 7.79 27.59
CA GLU A 18 -15.35 8.81 28.65
C GLU A 18 -14.73 10.15 28.23
N ARG A 19 -13.61 10.14 27.49
CA ARG A 19 -12.86 11.35 27.14
C ARG A 19 -13.25 11.95 25.78
N SER A 20 -13.86 11.19 24.87
CA SER A 20 -14.24 11.74 23.56
C SER A 20 -15.44 12.68 23.71
N ARG A 21 -15.18 13.99 23.76
CA ARG A 21 -16.22 15.03 23.62
C ARG A 21 -16.48 15.42 22.17
N ILE A 22 -15.49 15.19 21.30
CA ILE A 22 -15.56 15.44 19.86
C ILE A 22 -15.51 14.11 19.11
N GLY A 23 -16.18 14.05 17.96
CA GLY A 23 -16.24 12.85 17.13
C GLY A 23 -14.89 12.43 16.54
N ILE A 24 -14.93 11.40 15.70
CA ILE A 24 -13.75 10.82 15.03
C ILE A 24 -13.07 11.88 14.13
N PRO A 25 -11.73 11.93 14.04
CA PRO A 25 -11.02 12.79 13.10
C PRO A 25 -11.45 12.54 11.67
N SER A 26 -11.45 13.60 10.87
CA SER A 26 -11.70 13.46 9.45
C SER A 26 -10.64 12.57 8.79
N THR A 27 -11.03 11.66 7.90
CA THR A 27 -10.10 10.78 7.17
C THR A 27 -10.37 10.82 5.68
N GLN A 28 -9.33 10.65 4.85
CA GLN A 28 -9.52 10.60 3.39
C GLN A 28 -10.12 9.27 2.92
N THR A 29 -10.13 8.24 3.75
CA THR A 29 -10.56 6.87 3.41
C THR A 29 -12.07 6.68 3.33
N ILE A 30 -12.87 7.62 3.87
CA ILE A 30 -14.34 7.56 3.85
C ILE A 30 -14.85 8.67 2.93
N HIS A 31 -15.77 8.37 2.00
CA HIS A 31 -16.25 9.30 0.96
C HIS A 31 -16.57 10.73 1.46
N ASP A 32 -17.29 10.84 2.58
CA ASP A 32 -17.69 12.08 3.27
C ASP A 32 -16.69 12.56 4.33
N LYS A 33 -15.53 11.93 4.40
CA LYS A 33 -14.47 12.11 5.39
C LYS A 33 -14.84 11.80 6.84
N GLY A 34 -15.89 11.00 7.06
CA GLY A 34 -16.34 10.65 8.42
C GLY A 34 -17.24 11.70 9.07
N LEU A 35 -17.85 12.59 8.27
CA LEU A 35 -18.80 13.59 8.77
C LEU A 35 -20.17 12.98 9.13
N THR A 36 -20.59 11.93 8.43
CA THR A 36 -21.90 11.29 8.66
C THR A 36 -21.79 10.28 9.80
N THR A 37 -22.79 10.29 10.69
CA THR A 37 -22.95 9.28 11.74
C THR A 37 -23.60 8.01 11.19
N GLU A 38 -23.49 6.89 11.91
CA GLU A 38 -24.13 5.63 11.55
C GLU A 38 -25.00 5.11 12.70
N ILE A 39 -26.24 4.73 12.39
CA ILE A 39 -27.14 4.11 13.36
C ILE A 39 -26.69 2.65 13.55
N GLY A 40 -26.08 2.39 14.71
CA GLY A 40 -25.55 1.07 15.06
C GLY A 40 -26.60 -0.05 15.11
N TRP A 41 -26.11 -1.30 15.02
CA TRP A 41 -26.93 -2.52 14.96
C TRP A 41 -27.30 -3.12 16.33
N GLY A 42 -26.80 -2.54 17.42
CA GLY A 42 -26.90 -3.11 18.78
C GLY A 42 -28.32 -3.31 19.32
N ASN A 43 -29.36 -2.72 18.70
CA ASN A 43 -30.77 -2.83 19.09
C ASN A 43 -31.01 -2.64 20.61
N ARG A 44 -30.22 -1.76 21.22
CA ARG A 44 -30.32 -1.35 22.62
C ARG A 44 -30.45 0.17 22.69
N ASP A 45 -31.10 0.67 23.74
CA ASP A 45 -31.15 2.10 24.03
C ASP A 45 -29.85 2.58 24.71
N SER A 46 -29.77 3.88 24.99
CA SER A 46 -28.62 4.50 25.67
C SER A 46 -28.35 3.92 27.06
N SER A 47 -29.39 3.37 27.70
CA SER A 47 -29.32 2.74 29.01
C SER A 47 -28.98 1.25 28.93
N GLY A 48 -28.70 0.72 27.73
CA GLY A 48 -28.34 -0.67 27.48
C GLY A 48 -29.51 -1.66 27.43
N LYS A 49 -30.75 -1.18 27.56
CA LYS A 49 -31.96 -2.01 27.53
C LYS A 49 -32.32 -2.39 26.10
N THR A 50 -32.79 -3.63 25.92
CA THR A 50 -33.17 -4.14 24.60
C THR A 50 -34.41 -3.43 24.07
N LEU A 51 -34.37 -3.06 22.78
CA LEU A 51 -35.51 -2.45 22.11
C LEU A 51 -36.67 -3.44 21.97
N THR A 52 -37.89 -2.96 22.16
CA THR A 52 -39.12 -3.71 21.87
C THR A 52 -39.23 -4.05 20.38
N SER A 53 -40.04 -5.05 20.01
CA SER A 53 -40.24 -5.45 18.61
C SER A 53 -40.70 -4.29 17.71
N LYS A 54 -41.57 -3.42 18.21
CA LYS A 54 -42.03 -2.22 17.50
C LYS A 54 -40.89 -1.22 17.28
N GLN A 55 -40.05 -1.00 18.30
CA GLN A 55 -38.89 -0.12 18.20
C GLN A 55 -37.82 -0.70 17.26
N LYS A 56 -37.58 -2.01 17.29
CA LYS A 56 -36.68 -2.70 16.36
C LYS A 56 -37.11 -2.51 14.91
N SER A 57 -38.40 -2.70 14.61
CA SER A 57 -38.95 -2.46 13.26
C SER A 57 -38.79 -1.00 12.82
N LYS A 58 -39.08 -0.04 13.71
CA LYS A 58 -38.82 1.39 13.44
C LYS A 58 -37.33 1.65 13.17
N MET A 59 -36.43 1.08 13.97
CA MET A 59 -34.99 1.26 13.84
C MET A 59 -34.45 0.66 12.54
N HIS A 60 -34.95 -0.52 12.15
CA HIS A 60 -34.62 -1.14 10.87
C HIS A 60 -35.00 -0.22 9.69
N ARG A 61 -36.20 0.38 9.73
CA ARG A 61 -36.61 1.38 8.73
C ARG A 61 -35.65 2.56 8.72
N LEU A 62 -35.35 3.15 9.88
CA LEU A 62 -34.44 4.30 10.00
C LEU A 62 -33.04 4.01 9.45
N ARG A 63 -32.46 2.82 9.72
CA ARG A 63 -31.19 2.37 9.13
C ARG A 63 -31.28 2.31 7.61
N GLY A 64 -32.37 1.76 7.08
CA GLY A 64 -32.62 1.72 5.64
C GLY A 64 -32.69 3.12 5.02
N TRP A 65 -33.37 4.07 5.68
CA TRP A 65 -33.41 5.47 5.25
C TRP A 65 -32.02 6.12 5.31
N GLN A 66 -31.29 5.97 6.41
CA GLN A 66 -29.95 6.54 6.56
C GLN A 66 -28.98 6.00 5.51
N SER A 67 -28.97 4.69 5.26
CA SER A 67 -28.12 4.07 4.23
C SER A 67 -28.38 4.66 2.84
N ARG A 68 -29.64 4.93 2.49
CA ARG A 68 -30.02 5.56 1.22
C ARG A 68 -29.62 7.02 1.13
N MET A 69 -29.73 7.77 2.24
CA MET A 69 -29.40 9.20 2.27
C MET A 69 -27.90 9.46 2.34
N ARG A 70 -27.14 8.57 2.98
CA ARG A 70 -25.69 8.71 3.19
C ARG A 70 -24.91 8.82 1.88
N ILE A 71 -25.39 8.16 0.82
CA ILE A 71 -24.72 8.17 -0.48
C ILE A 71 -25.74 8.59 -1.56
N SER A 72 -25.97 9.89 -1.66
CA SER A 72 -27.03 10.45 -2.50
C SER A 72 -26.58 10.65 -3.95
N GLY A 73 -25.28 10.93 -4.18
CA GLY A 73 -24.75 11.20 -5.52
C GLY A 73 -24.16 9.98 -6.25
N GLU A 74 -24.22 9.96 -7.59
CA GLU A 74 -23.47 8.98 -8.41
C GLU A 74 -21.96 9.09 -8.18
N ASN A 75 -21.42 10.31 -8.16
CA ASN A 75 -20.01 10.56 -7.87
C ASN A 75 -19.60 10.08 -6.47
N GLU A 76 -20.48 10.21 -5.48
CA GLU A 76 -20.23 9.74 -4.11
C GLU A 76 -20.27 8.21 -4.02
N ARG A 77 -21.19 7.56 -4.74
CA ARG A 77 -21.23 6.09 -4.87
C ARG A 77 -19.95 5.56 -5.49
N ASN A 78 -19.51 6.16 -6.59
CA ASN A 78 -18.27 5.78 -7.26
C ASN A 78 -17.05 6.01 -6.37
N LEU A 79 -17.00 7.12 -5.63
CA LEU A 79 -15.94 7.39 -4.66
C LEU A 79 -15.94 6.38 -3.52
N ALA A 80 -17.11 6.07 -2.93
CA ALA A 80 -17.22 5.10 -1.86
C ALA A 80 -16.75 3.71 -2.32
N TYR A 81 -17.16 3.28 -3.52
CA TYR A 81 -16.70 2.05 -4.13
C TYR A 81 -15.16 2.06 -4.33
N ALA A 82 -14.61 3.11 -4.91
CA ALA A 82 -13.17 3.23 -5.12
C ALA A 82 -12.36 3.20 -3.82
N LEU A 83 -12.83 3.89 -2.78
CA LEU A 83 -12.19 3.91 -1.46
C LEU A 83 -12.26 2.54 -0.78
N SER A 84 -13.37 1.82 -0.95
CA SER A 84 -13.49 0.43 -0.48
C SER A 84 -12.49 -0.49 -1.19
N GLU A 85 -12.27 -0.28 -2.48
CA GLU A 85 -11.33 -1.06 -3.29
C GLU A 85 -9.87 -0.73 -2.91
N ILE A 86 -9.55 0.54 -2.67
CA ILE A 86 -8.26 0.96 -2.10
C ILE A 86 -8.04 0.31 -0.74
N SER A 87 -9.05 0.27 0.12
CA SER A 87 -8.98 -0.38 1.43
C SER A 87 -8.72 -1.87 1.29
N ARG A 88 -9.44 -2.56 0.40
CA ARG A 88 -9.28 -3.99 0.11
C ARG A 88 -7.84 -4.30 -0.35
N MET A 89 -7.34 -3.55 -1.34
CA MET A 89 -5.99 -3.69 -1.85
C MET A 89 -4.94 -3.41 -0.77
N SER A 90 -5.14 -2.37 0.04
CA SER A 90 -4.23 -2.00 1.12
C SER A 90 -4.13 -3.11 2.17
N SER A 91 -5.25 -3.71 2.56
CA SER A 91 -5.29 -4.84 3.48
C SER A 91 -4.57 -6.06 2.93
N LEU A 92 -4.83 -6.45 1.66
CA LEU A 92 -4.17 -7.59 1.02
C LEU A 92 -2.67 -7.41 0.85
N LEU A 93 -2.22 -6.18 0.59
CA LEU A 93 -0.80 -5.84 0.46
C LEU A 93 -0.12 -5.55 1.82
N GLY A 94 -0.85 -5.58 2.93
CA GLY A 94 -0.33 -5.23 4.26
C GLY A 94 0.22 -3.80 4.34
N LEU A 95 -0.44 -2.84 3.69
CA LEU A 95 -0.04 -1.44 3.70
C LEU A 95 -0.45 -0.76 5.00
N THR A 96 0.33 0.25 5.41
CA THR A 96 0.02 1.07 6.58
C THR A 96 -1.19 1.97 6.30
N ARG A 97 -1.87 2.42 7.37
CA ARG A 97 -2.97 3.38 7.25
C ARG A 97 -2.54 4.68 6.55
N ALA A 98 -1.30 5.13 6.76
CA ALA A 98 -0.75 6.30 6.09
C ALA A 98 -0.70 6.12 4.56
N ALA A 99 -0.31 4.93 4.07
CA ALA A 99 -0.31 4.63 2.64
C ALA A 99 -1.73 4.57 2.06
N GLN A 100 -2.68 4.02 2.81
CA GLN A 100 -4.10 4.02 2.42
C GLN A 100 -4.68 5.43 2.35
N GLU A 101 -4.36 6.30 3.31
CA GLU A 101 -4.80 7.70 3.31
C GLU A 101 -4.20 8.47 2.14
N ALA A 102 -2.90 8.32 1.87
CA ALA A 102 -2.24 8.92 0.71
C ALA A 102 -2.86 8.44 -0.62
N ALA A 103 -3.12 7.14 -0.78
CA ALA A 103 -3.77 6.59 -1.97
C ALA A 103 -5.18 7.15 -2.16
N SER A 104 -5.94 7.27 -1.06
CA SER A 104 -7.29 7.85 -1.05
C SER A 104 -7.26 9.32 -1.44
N GLU A 105 -6.26 10.08 -0.99
CA GLU A 105 -6.08 11.49 -1.35
C GLU A 105 -5.75 11.65 -2.85
N ILE A 106 -4.83 10.84 -3.38
CA ILE A 106 -4.47 10.83 -4.81
C ILE A 106 -5.71 10.54 -5.66
N TYR A 107 -6.51 9.54 -5.26
CA TYR A 107 -7.74 9.20 -5.97
C TYR A 107 -8.76 10.35 -5.97
N ARG A 108 -8.96 11.02 -4.83
CA ARG A 108 -9.82 12.22 -4.74
C ARG A 108 -9.33 13.35 -5.63
N LYS A 109 -8.02 13.61 -5.66
CA LYS A 109 -7.43 14.62 -6.55
C LYS A 109 -7.69 14.26 -8.02
N ALA A 110 -7.53 12.98 -8.38
CA ALA A 110 -7.81 12.49 -9.73
C ALA A 110 -9.30 12.66 -10.12
N MET A 111 -10.22 12.35 -9.21
CA MET A 111 -11.65 12.57 -9.41
C MET A 111 -11.99 14.05 -9.61
N LYS A 112 -11.46 14.94 -8.77
CA LYS A 112 -11.70 16.39 -8.87
C LYS A 112 -11.25 16.96 -10.21
N LYS A 113 -10.15 16.44 -10.78
CA LYS A 113 -9.66 16.80 -12.11
C LYS A 113 -10.35 16.04 -13.26
N GLY A 114 -11.35 15.20 -12.98
CA GLY A 114 -12.07 14.44 -14.00
C GLY A 114 -11.28 13.31 -14.66
N LEU A 115 -10.15 12.90 -14.09
CA LEU A 115 -9.25 11.89 -14.68
C LEU A 115 -9.82 10.47 -14.66
N VAL A 116 -10.88 10.23 -13.89
CA VAL A 116 -11.57 8.93 -13.76
C VAL A 116 -12.52 8.66 -14.93
N ARG A 117 -13.08 9.70 -15.56
CA ARG A 117 -14.10 9.54 -16.63
C ARG A 117 -13.53 8.76 -17.81
N GLY A 118 -14.23 7.72 -18.28
CA GLY A 118 -13.78 6.87 -19.39
C GLY A 118 -12.68 5.86 -19.04
N ARG A 119 -12.39 5.67 -17.76
CA ARG A 119 -11.46 4.65 -17.25
C ARG A 119 -12.18 3.80 -16.20
N THR A 120 -11.68 2.60 -15.92
CA THR A 120 -12.20 1.77 -14.84
C THR A 120 -11.83 2.38 -13.49
N ILE A 121 -12.75 2.30 -12.52
CA ILE A 121 -12.55 2.84 -11.16
C ILE A 121 -11.38 2.14 -10.50
N GLU A 122 -11.36 0.81 -10.60
CA GLU A 122 -10.32 -0.07 -10.10
C GLU A 122 -8.98 0.28 -10.76
N GLY A 123 -8.98 0.61 -12.05
CA GLY A 123 -7.76 0.95 -12.80
C GLY A 123 -7.08 2.22 -12.28
N ILE A 124 -7.85 3.22 -11.88
CA ILE A 124 -7.33 4.45 -11.27
C ILE A 124 -7.00 4.22 -9.79
N ALA A 125 -7.80 3.43 -9.07
CA ALA A 125 -7.53 3.05 -7.69
C ALA A 125 -6.19 2.30 -7.54
N SER A 126 -5.93 1.29 -8.36
CA SER A 126 -4.66 0.55 -8.37
C SER A 126 -3.47 1.45 -8.67
N ALA A 127 -3.63 2.38 -9.60
CA ALA A 127 -2.60 3.36 -9.93
C ALA A 127 -2.35 4.34 -8.77
N ALA A 128 -3.40 4.75 -8.05
CA ALA A 128 -3.28 5.60 -6.87
C ALA A 128 -2.55 4.86 -5.72
N VAL A 129 -2.89 3.59 -5.47
CA VAL A 129 -2.17 2.75 -4.49
C VAL A 129 -0.70 2.60 -4.85
N TYR A 130 -0.38 2.33 -6.12
CA TYR A 130 1.01 2.27 -6.55
C TYR A 130 1.73 3.60 -6.32
N THR A 131 1.10 4.70 -6.69
CA THR A 131 1.69 6.05 -6.57
C THR A 131 1.96 6.40 -5.11
N ALA A 132 1.01 6.12 -4.21
CA ALA A 132 1.19 6.31 -2.76
C ALA A 132 2.32 5.44 -2.18
N CYS A 133 2.38 4.16 -2.57
CA CYS A 133 3.49 3.28 -2.16
C CYS A 133 4.85 3.86 -2.57
N ARG A 134 4.92 4.43 -3.78
CA ARG A 134 6.15 5.03 -4.32
C ARG A 134 6.52 6.32 -3.61
N GLU A 135 5.56 7.19 -3.30
CA GLU A 135 5.80 8.42 -2.53
C GLU A 135 6.35 8.10 -1.12
N LEU A 136 5.82 7.05 -0.48
CA LEU A 136 6.22 6.64 0.85
C LEU A 136 7.41 5.66 0.88
N ASN A 137 8.09 5.45 -0.24
CA ASN A 137 9.22 4.52 -0.38
C ASN A 137 8.92 3.07 0.04
N ILE A 138 7.66 2.65 -0.05
CA ILE A 138 7.24 1.28 0.24
C ILE A 138 7.53 0.40 -1.00
N PRO A 139 8.33 -0.67 -0.87
CA PRO A 139 8.74 -1.52 -1.98
C PRO A 139 7.56 -2.39 -2.46
N ARG A 140 6.84 -1.90 -3.48
CA ARG A 140 5.77 -2.64 -4.18
C ARG A 140 5.99 -2.61 -5.68
N SER A 141 5.95 -3.79 -6.30
CA SER A 141 6.06 -3.92 -7.76
C SER A 141 4.70 -3.65 -8.41
N LEU A 142 4.72 -3.36 -9.71
CA LEU A 142 3.47 -3.22 -10.46
C LEU A 142 2.76 -4.57 -10.61
N GLU A 143 3.53 -5.65 -10.64
CA GLU A 143 3.09 -7.03 -10.70
C GLU A 143 2.26 -7.40 -9.46
N GLU A 144 2.73 -7.07 -8.26
CA GLU A 144 2.01 -7.33 -7.01
C GLU A 144 0.66 -6.60 -6.96
N ILE A 145 0.63 -5.35 -7.44
CA ILE A 145 -0.63 -4.59 -7.46
C ILE A 145 -1.56 -5.13 -8.54
N ALA A 146 -1.02 -5.54 -9.69
CA ALA A 146 -1.81 -6.17 -10.76
C ALA A 146 -2.49 -7.46 -10.26
N GLU A 147 -1.78 -8.27 -9.49
CA GLU A 147 -2.29 -9.52 -8.90
C GLU A 147 -3.47 -9.24 -7.95
N VAL A 148 -3.30 -8.29 -7.02
CA VAL A 148 -4.33 -7.98 -6.01
C VAL A 148 -5.54 -7.26 -6.60
N SER A 149 -5.34 -6.44 -7.64
CA SER A 149 -6.41 -5.68 -8.28
C SER A 149 -7.09 -6.39 -9.44
N HIS A 150 -6.54 -7.51 -9.92
CA HIS A 150 -7.01 -8.20 -11.12
C HIS A 150 -7.03 -7.33 -12.38
N ILE A 151 -6.10 -6.37 -12.48
CA ILE A 151 -5.97 -5.46 -13.63
C ILE A 151 -4.63 -5.68 -14.30
N ASP A 152 -4.65 -5.68 -15.64
CA ASP A 152 -3.43 -5.75 -16.42
C ASP A 152 -2.40 -4.71 -15.98
N LYS A 153 -1.19 -5.18 -15.69
CA LYS A 153 -0.02 -4.34 -15.36
C LYS A 153 0.16 -3.16 -16.32
N LYS A 154 -0.08 -3.37 -17.63
CA LYS A 154 0.03 -2.33 -18.67
C LYS A 154 -0.98 -1.19 -18.45
N LYS A 155 -2.22 -1.50 -18.04
CA LYS A 155 -3.27 -0.51 -17.74
C LYS A 155 -2.89 0.29 -16.49
N ILE A 156 -2.44 -0.38 -15.43
CA ILE A 156 -1.97 0.27 -14.20
C ILE A 156 -0.81 1.22 -14.51
N ALA A 157 0.18 0.78 -15.30
CA ALA A 157 1.32 1.60 -15.68
C ALA A 157 0.91 2.85 -16.50
N ARG A 158 -0.06 2.71 -17.41
CA ARG A 158 -0.61 3.83 -18.20
C ARG A 158 -1.34 4.83 -17.29
N ASN A 159 -2.20 4.35 -16.41
CA ASN A 159 -2.94 5.18 -15.47
C ASN A 159 -2.02 5.87 -14.47
N ARG A 160 -0.98 5.19 -13.97
CA ARG A 160 0.05 5.78 -13.13
C ARG A 160 0.71 6.98 -13.82
N LYS A 161 1.17 6.81 -15.07
CA LYS A 161 1.81 7.90 -15.83
C LYS A 161 0.87 9.10 -15.99
N LEU A 162 -0.41 8.85 -16.24
CA LEU A 162 -1.44 9.88 -16.31
C LEU A 162 -1.56 10.61 -14.96
N LEU A 163 -1.75 9.89 -13.87
CA LEU A 163 -1.89 10.47 -12.53
C LEU A 163 -0.67 11.31 -12.15
N THR A 164 0.55 10.79 -12.35
CA THR A 164 1.76 11.53 -11.99
C THR A 164 1.94 12.81 -12.80
N LYS A 165 1.56 12.79 -14.08
CA LYS A 165 1.64 13.95 -14.97
C LYS A 165 0.58 15.00 -14.61
N GLU A 166 -0.68 14.58 -14.51
CA GLU A 166 -1.81 15.49 -14.33
C GLU A 166 -1.92 16.03 -12.90
N LEU A 167 -1.41 15.30 -11.91
CA LEU A 167 -1.37 15.73 -10.50
C LEU A 167 -0.04 16.37 -10.08
N ASP A 168 0.92 16.51 -11.00
CA ASP A 168 2.28 17.02 -10.75
C ASP A 168 2.99 16.30 -9.59
N ILE A 169 2.83 14.98 -9.53
CA ILE A 169 3.44 14.14 -8.50
C ILE A 169 4.84 13.75 -8.97
N ARG A 170 5.85 14.19 -8.23
CA ARG A 170 7.25 13.81 -8.45
C ARG A 170 7.56 12.52 -7.70
N LEU A 171 7.57 11.41 -8.42
CA LEU A 171 7.90 10.11 -7.84
C LEU A 171 9.43 9.95 -7.66
N PRO A 172 9.89 9.50 -6.49
CA PRO A 172 11.30 9.17 -6.30
C PRO A 172 11.69 7.94 -7.14
N LEU A 173 12.98 7.86 -7.47
CA LEU A 173 13.57 6.67 -8.10
C LEU A 173 13.46 5.47 -7.14
N ALA A 174 13.39 4.28 -7.73
CA ALA A 174 13.26 3.06 -6.94
C ALA A 174 14.60 2.75 -6.29
N ASP A 175 14.67 2.77 -4.96
CA ASP A 175 15.86 2.32 -4.25
C ASP A 175 15.84 0.78 -4.10
N PRO A 176 16.84 0.05 -4.63
CA PRO A 176 16.97 -1.39 -4.41
C PRO A 176 17.07 -1.78 -2.94
N ILE A 177 17.64 -0.92 -2.09
CA ILE A 177 17.85 -1.19 -0.65
C ILE A 177 16.51 -1.47 0.04
N ASN A 178 15.45 -0.73 -0.30
CA ASN A 178 14.12 -0.90 0.29
C ASN A 178 13.55 -2.30 0.03
N TYR A 179 13.94 -2.97 -1.07
CA TYR A 179 13.48 -4.33 -1.37
C TYR A 179 14.20 -5.40 -0.56
N ILE A 180 15.38 -5.10 0.00
CA ILE A 180 16.17 -6.08 0.77
C ILE A 180 15.41 -6.58 1.98
N SER A 181 14.87 -5.69 2.80
CA SER A 181 14.12 -6.07 4.00
C SER A 181 12.95 -6.98 3.65
N LYS A 182 12.19 -6.62 2.60
CA LYS A 182 11.04 -7.40 2.15
C LYS A 182 11.41 -8.80 1.67
N PHE A 183 12.42 -8.89 0.80
CA PHE A 183 12.86 -10.17 0.26
C PHE A 183 13.51 -11.03 1.35
N GLY A 184 14.31 -10.43 2.24
CA GLY A 184 14.93 -11.12 3.35
C GLY A 184 13.92 -11.71 4.33
N THR A 185 12.83 -10.98 4.65
CA THR A 185 11.74 -11.53 5.47
C THR A 185 11.05 -12.71 4.79
N LYS A 186 10.76 -12.63 3.48
CA LYS A 186 10.13 -13.73 2.73
C LYS A 186 11.04 -14.96 2.60
N LEU A 187 12.34 -14.75 2.38
CA LEU A 187 13.36 -15.81 2.26
C LEU A 187 13.87 -16.32 3.61
N LYS A 188 13.45 -15.70 4.73
CA LYS A 188 13.94 -15.97 6.09
C LYS A 188 15.48 -15.99 6.15
N THR A 189 16.11 -14.98 5.53
CA THR A 189 17.58 -14.83 5.56
C THR A 189 18.05 -14.24 6.88
N SER A 190 19.30 -14.51 7.28
CA SER A 190 19.87 -13.87 8.45
C SER A 190 20.03 -12.35 8.29
N GLY A 191 20.16 -11.66 9.43
CA GLY A 191 20.49 -10.23 9.46
C GLY A 191 21.84 -9.93 8.80
N GLU A 192 22.80 -10.84 8.94
CA GLU A 192 24.12 -10.74 8.30
C GLU A 192 24.01 -10.78 6.78
N THR A 193 23.25 -11.72 6.22
CA THR A 193 22.97 -11.80 4.77
C THR A 193 22.29 -10.53 4.26
N SER A 194 21.34 -9.99 5.01
CA SER A 194 20.64 -8.75 4.63
C SER A 194 21.59 -7.54 4.65
N ALA A 195 22.45 -7.42 5.66
CA ALA A 195 23.47 -6.37 5.74
C ALA A 195 24.46 -6.48 4.58
N LYS A 196 24.94 -7.69 4.29
CA LYS A 196 25.85 -7.94 3.17
C LYS A 196 25.23 -7.58 1.82
N ALA A 197 23.95 -7.87 1.62
CA ALA A 197 23.24 -7.49 0.40
C ALA A 197 23.15 -5.96 0.23
N ILE A 198 22.94 -5.22 1.33
CA ILE A 198 22.94 -3.75 1.32
C ILE A 198 24.33 -3.21 0.94
N ASP A 199 25.40 -3.77 1.50
CA ASP A 199 26.77 -3.38 1.17
C ASP A 199 27.10 -3.63 -0.31
N ILE A 200 26.65 -4.76 -0.86
CA ILE A 200 26.81 -5.09 -2.28
C ILE A 200 26.10 -4.04 -3.15
N ILE A 201 24.86 -3.65 -2.79
CA ILE A 201 24.11 -2.63 -3.53
C ILE A 201 24.83 -1.28 -3.49
N ARG A 202 25.33 -0.85 -2.31
CA ARG A 202 26.05 0.41 -2.16
C ARG A 202 27.31 0.46 -3.02
N LYS A 203 28.13 -0.59 -2.98
CA LYS A 203 29.32 -0.71 -3.84
C LYS A 203 28.97 -0.68 -5.33
N ALA A 204 27.86 -1.31 -5.70
CA ALA A 204 27.40 -1.32 -7.09
C ALA A 204 26.82 0.05 -7.53
N GLN A 205 26.23 0.82 -6.61
CA GLN A 205 25.80 2.20 -6.82
C GLN A 205 26.99 3.13 -7.03
N GLU A 206 28.01 3.06 -6.17
CA GLU A 206 29.23 3.88 -6.24
C GLU A 206 29.98 3.69 -7.56
N LYS A 207 30.02 2.46 -8.07
CA LYS A 207 30.66 2.12 -9.35
C LYS A 207 29.77 2.40 -10.58
N GLY A 208 28.53 2.88 -10.40
CA GLY A 208 27.60 3.16 -11.50
C GLY A 208 27.10 1.91 -12.25
N ILE A 209 27.31 0.71 -11.70
CA ILE A 209 27.01 -0.58 -12.35
C ILE A 209 25.51 -0.79 -12.53
N ILE A 210 24.71 -0.32 -11.58
CA ILE A 210 23.27 -0.63 -11.52
C ILE A 210 22.40 0.30 -12.37
N ALA A 211 22.99 1.26 -13.08
CA ALA A 211 22.29 2.24 -13.89
C ALA A 211 21.43 1.56 -14.98
N GLY A 212 20.17 1.99 -15.12
CA GLY A 212 19.23 1.43 -16.11
C GLY A 212 18.63 0.06 -15.75
N THR A 213 19.04 -0.55 -14.64
CA THR A 213 18.44 -1.81 -14.15
C THR A 213 17.31 -1.54 -13.16
N LYS A 214 16.25 -2.35 -13.21
CA LYS A 214 15.14 -2.25 -12.24
C LYS A 214 15.65 -2.57 -10.83
N ALA A 215 15.21 -1.78 -9.85
CA ALA A 215 15.59 -1.95 -8.45
C ALA A 215 15.31 -3.35 -7.88
N GLU A 216 14.18 -3.95 -8.27
CA GLU A 216 13.81 -5.33 -7.90
C GLU A 216 14.86 -6.35 -8.34
N VAL A 217 15.37 -6.21 -9.57
CA VAL A 217 16.37 -7.12 -10.14
C VAL A 217 17.71 -6.96 -9.41
N VAL A 218 18.10 -5.72 -9.12
CA VAL A 218 19.33 -5.42 -8.38
C VAL A 218 19.25 -6.01 -6.97
N ALA A 219 18.15 -5.78 -6.26
CA ALA A 219 17.95 -6.29 -4.91
C ALA A 219 17.93 -7.83 -4.86
N ALA A 220 17.19 -8.48 -5.77
CA ALA A 220 17.15 -9.94 -5.84
C ALA A 220 18.53 -10.55 -6.15
N THR A 221 19.28 -9.91 -7.05
CA THR A 221 20.65 -10.33 -7.38
C THR A 221 21.61 -10.14 -6.21
N ALA A 222 21.53 -9.01 -5.51
CA ALA A 222 22.37 -8.72 -4.36
C ALA A 222 22.12 -9.70 -3.20
N ILE A 223 20.87 -10.05 -2.93
CA ILE A 223 20.52 -11.07 -1.93
C ILE A 223 21.08 -12.43 -2.33
N TYR A 224 20.93 -12.84 -3.59
CA TYR A 224 21.47 -14.12 -4.04
C TYR A 224 22.98 -14.22 -3.82
N ILE A 225 23.71 -13.15 -4.14
CA ILE A 225 25.16 -13.09 -3.92
C ILE A 225 25.48 -13.09 -2.42
N ALA A 226 24.75 -12.33 -1.62
CA ALA A 226 24.93 -12.31 -0.17
C ALA A 226 24.71 -13.69 0.46
N CYS A 227 23.64 -14.39 0.08
CA CYS A 227 23.34 -15.77 0.48
C CYS A 227 24.50 -16.74 0.20
N MET A 228 25.19 -16.58 -0.93
CA MET A 228 26.35 -17.40 -1.26
C MET A 228 27.57 -17.07 -0.38
N LEU A 229 27.77 -15.79 -0.05
CA LEU A 229 28.91 -15.33 0.74
C LEU A 229 28.79 -15.63 2.24
N THR A 230 27.58 -15.64 2.78
CA THR A 230 27.32 -15.88 4.22
C THR A 230 26.99 -17.33 4.55
N GLY A 231 26.87 -18.20 3.53
CA GLY A 231 26.48 -19.60 3.72
C GLY A 231 24.97 -19.85 3.84
N ASP A 232 24.13 -18.80 3.81
CA ASP A 232 22.66 -18.87 3.75
C ASP A 232 22.17 -19.27 2.34
N LYS A 233 22.56 -20.45 1.86
CA LYS A 233 22.30 -20.88 0.48
C LYS A 233 20.80 -20.89 0.18
N ARG A 234 20.42 -20.09 -0.83
CA ARG A 234 19.08 -20.04 -1.43
C ARG A 234 19.18 -20.34 -2.92
N THR A 235 18.20 -21.03 -3.46
CA THR A 235 18.18 -21.35 -4.89
C THR A 235 17.76 -20.13 -5.71
N GLN A 236 18.16 -20.10 -6.98
CA GLN A 236 17.69 -19.07 -7.92
C GLN A 236 16.16 -19.13 -8.08
N ASP A 237 15.56 -20.29 -7.84
CA ASP A 237 14.13 -20.55 -7.96
C ASP A 237 13.36 -19.87 -6.85
N GLU A 238 13.77 -20.08 -5.59
CA GLU A 238 13.19 -19.43 -4.41
C GLU A 238 13.23 -17.89 -4.53
N ILE A 239 14.36 -17.35 -4.99
CA ILE A 239 14.52 -15.91 -5.16
C ILE A 239 13.66 -15.38 -6.32
N SER A 240 13.56 -16.14 -7.41
CA SER A 240 12.75 -15.79 -8.58
C SER A 240 11.27 -15.67 -8.23
N GLU A 241 10.76 -16.63 -7.44
CA GLU A 241 9.36 -16.69 -6.99
C GLU A 241 9.00 -15.51 -6.07
N ILE A 242 9.91 -15.11 -5.17
CA ILE A 242 9.67 -14.01 -4.23
C ILE A 242 9.82 -12.62 -4.87
N SER A 243 10.74 -12.49 -5.82
CA SER A 243 11.07 -11.21 -6.45
C SER A 243 10.28 -10.92 -7.73
N ASN A 244 9.54 -11.89 -8.27
CA ASN A 244 8.91 -11.82 -9.59
C ASN A 244 9.92 -11.51 -10.73
N VAL A 245 11.19 -11.88 -10.54
CA VAL A 245 12.25 -11.74 -11.55
C VAL A 245 12.55 -13.09 -12.16
N SER A 246 12.62 -13.20 -13.48
CA SER A 246 12.92 -14.49 -14.14
C SER A 246 14.30 -15.03 -13.76
N LYS A 247 14.40 -16.35 -13.57
CA LYS A 247 15.65 -17.08 -13.29
C LYS A 247 16.77 -16.73 -14.26
N VAL A 248 16.45 -16.61 -15.55
CA VAL A 248 17.43 -16.26 -16.60
C VAL A 248 18.00 -14.85 -16.39
N THR A 249 17.15 -13.91 -15.95
CA THR A 249 17.60 -12.54 -15.65
C THR A 249 18.49 -12.52 -14.42
N LEU A 250 18.11 -13.22 -13.35
CA LEU A 250 18.96 -13.39 -12.17
C LEU A 250 20.31 -14.00 -12.56
N ARG A 251 20.29 -15.06 -13.37
CA ARG A 251 21.48 -15.77 -13.85
C ARG A 251 22.44 -14.87 -14.62
N LYS A 252 21.91 -14.04 -15.51
CA LYS A 252 22.73 -13.10 -16.28
C LYS A 252 23.31 -12.00 -15.38
N ARG A 253 22.48 -11.42 -14.50
CA ARG A 253 22.87 -10.27 -13.68
C ARG A 253 23.81 -10.63 -12.54
N TYR A 254 23.69 -11.81 -11.92
CA TYR A 254 24.64 -12.19 -10.87
C TYR A 254 26.05 -12.34 -11.43
N LYS A 255 26.20 -12.93 -12.64
CA LYS A 255 27.52 -13.10 -13.27
C LYS A 255 28.17 -11.75 -13.57
N GLU A 256 27.39 -10.83 -14.11
CA GLU A 256 27.82 -9.47 -14.41
C GLU A 256 28.24 -8.71 -13.15
N LEU A 257 27.38 -8.73 -12.13
CA LEU A 257 27.61 -8.01 -10.87
C LEU A 257 28.78 -8.61 -10.07
N ALA A 258 28.90 -9.94 -10.02
CA ALA A 258 30.03 -10.62 -9.38
C ALA A 258 31.35 -10.30 -10.08
N LYS A 259 31.37 -10.30 -11.42
CA LYS A 259 32.57 -9.96 -12.21
C LYS A 259 32.99 -8.51 -12.00
N GLN A 260 32.05 -7.56 -12.02
CA GLN A 260 32.38 -6.13 -11.86
C GLN A 260 32.74 -5.74 -10.42
N LEU A 261 32.29 -6.52 -9.44
CA LEU A 261 32.65 -6.34 -8.03
C LEU A 261 33.86 -7.18 -7.60
N ASN A 262 34.46 -7.99 -8.49
CA ASN A 262 35.55 -8.93 -8.19
C ASN A 262 35.25 -9.80 -6.96
N LEU A 263 34.00 -10.27 -6.84
CA LEU A 263 33.60 -11.14 -5.74
C LEU A 263 34.06 -12.57 -6.04
N VAL A 264 34.86 -13.13 -5.13
CA VAL A 264 35.18 -14.56 -5.14
C VAL A 264 33.96 -15.27 -4.56
N LEU A 265 33.28 -16.05 -5.39
CA LEU A 265 32.16 -16.89 -4.99
C LEU A 265 32.67 -18.33 -5.03
N ASP A 266 32.60 -19.03 -3.90
CA ASP A 266 32.85 -20.47 -3.87
C ASP A 266 31.68 -21.15 -4.60
N VAL A 267 31.97 -21.64 -5.81
CA VAL A 267 31.01 -22.35 -6.67
C VAL A 267 30.79 -23.76 -6.15
#